data_AF-A0A1C3HMH8-F1
#
_entry.id   AF-A0A1C3HMH8-F1
#
_cell.length_a   1.000
_cell.length_b   1.000
_cell.length_c   1.000
_cell.angle_alpha   90.00
_cell.angle_beta   90.00
_cell.angle_gamma   90.00
#
_symmetry.space_group_name_H-M   'P 1'
#
loop_
_entity.id
_entity.type
_entity.pdbx_description
1 polymer ?
#
loop_
_entity_poly.entity_id
_entity_poly.type
_entity_poly.pdbx_seq_one_letter_code
_entity_poly.pdbx_strand_id
1 'polypeptide(L)'
;MEFIKMIAGLFLELLGGLQSSGELSQWQVFFIFLLSMLLLVAFFRTKTILGFVNGMKNSRLNELKSLYYFLDKDSIEARGINKEIDKIVRYRVCGVSDVATQNLIFKLSEKNSDVIAPSFFKKYHTWIGIENGVLIFKQGAMFWIDSVFFCFFLHFNILLLHFCFYSFQSILAMR
;
A
#
# COMPACT_ATOMS: atom_id res chain seq x y z
N MET A 1 -3.80 19.38 -9.41
CA MET A 1 -2.98 18.72 -10.45
C MET A 1 -1.80 19.60 -10.87
N GLU A 2 -2.01 20.90 -11.07
CA GLU A 2 -0.94 21.86 -11.41
C GLU A 2 0.13 22.01 -10.32
N PHE A 3 -0.27 22.03 -9.05
CA PHE A 3 0.67 22.11 -7.93
C PHE A 3 1.67 20.94 -7.88
N ILE A 4 1.22 19.72 -8.24
CA ILE A 4 2.08 18.53 -8.28
C ILE A 4 3.05 18.61 -9.45
N LYS A 5 2.59 19.10 -10.62
CA LYS A 5 3.45 19.32 -11.79
C LYS A 5 4.49 20.40 -11.53
N MET A 6 4.12 21.47 -10.81
CA MET A 6 5.04 22.53 -10.39
C MET A 6 6.13 22.00 -9.45
N ILE A 7 5.76 21.19 -8.45
CA ILE A 7 6.72 20.56 -7.53
C ILE A 7 7.63 19.57 -8.27
N ALA A 8 7.09 18.75 -9.18
CA ALA A 8 7.86 17.80 -9.96
C ALA A 8 8.83 18.51 -10.94
N GLY A 9 8.39 19.60 -11.56
CA GLY A 9 9.22 20.44 -12.43
C GLY A 9 10.40 21.05 -11.66
N LEU A 10 10.12 21.66 -10.50
CA LEU A 10 11.15 22.18 -9.59
C LEU A 10 12.17 21.10 -9.18
N PHE A 11 11.70 19.89 -8.85
CA PHE A 11 12.58 18.78 -8.48
C PHE A 11 13.48 18.32 -9.64
N LEU A 12 12.94 18.23 -10.85
CA LEU A 12 13.67 17.82 -12.04
C LEU A 12 14.70 18.87 -12.47
N GLU A 13 14.36 20.16 -12.39
CA GLU A 13 15.31 21.26 -12.61
C GLU A 13 16.45 21.24 -11.58
N LEU A 14 16.12 21.00 -10.31
CA LEU A 14 17.09 20.96 -9.23
C LEU A 14 18.09 19.79 -9.38
N LEU A 15 17.61 18.63 -9.86
CA LEU A 15 18.44 17.46 -10.14
C LEU A 15 19.24 17.60 -11.46
N GLY A 16 18.65 18.24 -12.48
CA GLY A 16 19.29 18.49 -13.76
C GLY A 16 20.52 19.38 -13.66
N GLY A 17 20.47 20.41 -12.80
CA GLY A 17 21.62 21.27 -12.52
C GLY A 17 22.77 20.54 -11.81
N LEU A 18 22.48 19.47 -11.05
CA LEU A 18 23.46 18.65 -10.33
C LEU A 18 24.29 17.77 -11.27
N GLN A 19 23.70 17.35 -12.39
CA GLN A 19 24.34 16.50 -13.39
C GLN A 19 25.30 17.27 -14.30
N SER A 20 25.10 18.58 -14.48
CA SER A 20 25.87 19.40 -15.42
C SER A 20 27.14 20.04 -14.86
N SER A 21 27.18 20.36 -13.56
CA SER A 21 28.30 21.11 -12.95
C SER A 21 29.26 20.26 -12.12
N GLY A 22 28.84 19.07 -11.66
CA GLY A 22 29.62 18.26 -10.71
C GLY A 22 29.76 18.87 -9.32
N GLU A 23 29.34 20.13 -9.13
CA GLU A 23 29.36 20.89 -7.89
C GLU A 23 27.94 21.21 -7.44
N LEU A 24 27.69 21.02 -6.15
CA LEU A 24 26.42 21.32 -5.49
C LEU A 24 26.27 22.83 -5.28
N SER A 25 25.30 23.45 -5.94
CA SER A 25 24.89 24.84 -5.69
C SER A 25 24.40 25.03 -4.24
N GLN A 26 24.66 26.20 -3.65
CA GLN A 26 24.16 26.54 -2.30
C GLN A 26 22.65 26.33 -2.14
N TRP A 27 21.88 26.61 -3.19
CA TRP A 27 20.44 26.37 -3.19
C TRP A 27 20.11 24.87 -3.18
N GLN A 28 20.84 24.05 -3.94
CA GLN A 28 20.66 22.60 -3.93
C GLN A 28 20.98 22.00 -2.55
N VAL A 29 22.06 22.47 -1.90
CA VAL A 29 22.42 22.05 -0.53
C VAL A 29 21.31 22.42 0.47
N PHE A 30 20.77 23.64 0.39
CA PHE A 30 19.66 24.06 1.24
C PHE A 30 18.41 23.19 1.04
N PHE A 31 18.03 22.89 -0.20
CA PHE A 31 16.89 22.02 -0.49
C PHE A 31 17.09 20.58 -0.04
N ILE A 32 18.28 20.01 -0.24
CA ILE A 32 18.63 18.67 0.23
C ILE A 32 18.59 18.63 1.76
N PHE A 33 19.12 19.65 2.43
CA PHE A 33 19.08 19.75 3.90
C PHE A 33 17.64 19.84 4.42
N LEU A 34 16.82 20.71 3.83
CA LEU A 34 15.41 20.86 4.18
C LEU A 34 14.63 19.55 3.97
N LEU A 35 14.83 18.89 2.83
CA LEU A 35 14.19 17.61 2.51
C LEU A 35 14.63 16.51 3.48
N SER A 36 15.92 16.46 3.81
CA SER A 36 16.48 15.50 4.77
C SER A 36 15.90 15.70 6.17
N MET A 37 15.76 16.95 6.62
CA MET A 37 15.12 17.29 7.90
C MET A 37 13.63 16.92 7.91
N LEU A 38 12.90 17.18 6.82
CA LEU A 38 11.49 16.78 6.69
C LEU A 38 11.31 15.27 6.70
N LEU A 39 12.18 14.53 6.00
CA LEU A 39 12.20 13.07 6.00
C LEU A 39 12.50 12.51 7.40
N LEU A 40 13.43 13.12 8.14
CA LEU A 40 13.76 12.75 9.51
C LEU A 40 12.54 12.95 10.44
N VAL A 41 11.88 14.10 10.36
CA VAL A 41 10.66 14.39 11.13
C VAL A 41 9.55 13.41 10.77
N ALA A 42 9.34 13.13 9.48
CA ALA A 42 8.37 12.14 9.03
C ALA A 42 8.69 10.74 9.57
N PHE A 43 9.97 10.34 9.55
CA PHE A 43 10.45 9.07 10.08
C PHE A 43 10.17 8.92 11.58
N PHE A 44 10.47 9.94 12.39
CA PHE A 44 10.17 9.92 13.83
C PHE A 44 8.67 9.95 14.13
N ARG A 45 7.86 10.54 13.25
CA ARG A 45 6.40 10.61 13.37
C ARG A 45 5.68 9.41 12.74
N THR A 46 6.39 8.43 12.19
CA THR A 46 5.79 7.24 11.56
C THR A 46 4.80 6.52 12.47
N LYS A 47 5.12 6.34 13.76
CA LYS A 47 4.19 5.73 14.74
C LYS A 47 2.89 6.52 14.87
N THR A 48 2.97 7.85 14.93
CA THR A 48 1.80 8.74 15.01
C THR A 48 0.99 8.68 13.73
N ILE A 49 1.64 8.72 12.57
CA ILE A 49 0.99 8.65 11.26
C ILE A 49 0.28 7.31 11.07
N LEU A 50 0.95 6.19 11.42
CA LEU A 50 0.35 4.86 11.40
C LEU A 50 -0.84 4.76 12.35
N GLY A 51 -0.73 5.32 13.56
CA GLY A 51 -1.83 5.41 14.52
C GLY A 51 -3.02 6.19 13.98
N PHE A 52 -2.77 7.34 13.34
CA PHE A 52 -3.80 8.17 12.72
C PHE A 52 -4.49 7.47 11.55
N VAL A 53 -3.72 6.83 10.66
CA VAL A 53 -4.26 6.05 9.53
C VAL A 53 -5.08 4.87 10.02
N ASN A 54 -4.62 4.17 11.06
CA ASN A 54 -5.37 3.07 11.67
C ASN A 54 -6.64 3.56 12.35
N GLY A 55 -6.59 4.71 13.02
CA GLY A 55 -7.75 5.39 13.61
C GLY A 55 -8.79 5.74 12.56
N MET A 56 -8.39 6.38 11.45
CA MET A 56 -9.27 6.68 10.34
C MET A 56 -9.85 5.43 9.67
N LYS A 57 -9.04 4.38 9.49
CA LYS A 57 -9.54 3.11 8.93
C LYS A 57 -10.57 2.44 9.83
N ASN A 58 -10.45 2.58 11.14
CA ASN A 58 -11.30 1.92 12.13
C ASN A 58 -12.48 2.76 12.61
N SER A 59 -12.48 4.08 12.43
CA SER A 59 -13.54 4.97 12.93
C SER A 59 -14.93 4.53 12.46
N ARG A 60 -15.10 4.35 11.14
CA ARG A 60 -16.38 3.91 10.55
C ARG A 60 -16.83 2.54 11.08
N LEU A 61 -15.90 1.59 11.22
CA LEU A 61 -16.24 0.26 11.74
C LEU A 61 -16.66 0.33 13.21
N ASN A 62 -15.97 1.15 14.01
CA ASN A 62 -16.29 1.33 15.42
C ASN A 62 -17.63 2.02 15.61
N GLU A 63 -17.94 3.02 14.79
CA GLU A 63 -19.23 3.71 14.78
C GLU A 63 -20.37 2.74 14.46
N LEU A 64 -20.25 1.94 13.38
CA LEU A 64 -21.25 0.95 13.03
C LEU A 64 -21.44 -0.10 14.11
N LYS A 65 -20.36 -0.58 14.74
CA LYS A 65 -20.43 -1.51 15.87
C LYS A 65 -21.12 -0.91 17.08
N SER A 66 -20.87 0.38 17.37
CA SER A 66 -21.55 1.12 18.43
C SER A 66 -23.05 1.19 18.16
N LEU A 67 -23.45 1.60 16.95
CA LEU A 67 -24.87 1.67 16.56
C LEU A 67 -25.55 0.28 16.66
N TYR A 68 -24.88 -0.77 16.18
CA TYR A 68 -25.38 -2.13 16.25
C TYR A 68 -25.60 -2.62 17.69
N TYR A 69 -24.76 -2.18 18.64
CA TYR A 69 -24.85 -2.60 20.04
C TYR A 69 -26.15 -2.12 20.73
N PHE A 70 -26.66 -0.95 20.35
CA PHE A 70 -27.86 -0.36 20.95
C PHE A 70 -29.16 -0.74 20.25
N LEU A 71 -29.09 -1.41 19.10
CA LEU A 71 -30.26 -1.79 18.33
C LEU A 71 -30.81 -3.16 18.77
N ASP A 72 -32.12 -3.31 18.64
CA ASP A 72 -32.76 -4.62 18.70
C ASP A 72 -32.29 -5.47 17.52
N LYS A 73 -31.75 -6.67 17.79
CA LYS A 73 -31.14 -7.54 16.79
C LYS A 73 -32.14 -8.03 15.74
N ASP A 74 -33.42 -8.08 16.09
CA ASP A 74 -34.49 -8.50 15.17
C ASP A 74 -35.01 -7.35 14.29
N SER A 75 -34.56 -6.12 14.54
CA SER A 75 -34.91 -4.94 13.74
C SER A 75 -34.31 -4.98 12.32
N ILE A 76 -34.94 -4.27 11.40
CA ILE A 76 -34.46 -4.14 10.02
C ILE A 76 -33.13 -3.36 10.00
N GLU A 77 -33.02 -2.36 10.87
CA GLU A 77 -31.88 -1.49 11.08
C GLU A 77 -30.66 -2.28 11.54
N ALA A 78 -30.81 -3.16 12.53
CA ALA A 78 -29.74 -4.03 13.01
C ALA A 78 -29.24 -4.96 11.89
N ARG A 79 -30.15 -5.56 11.11
CA ARG A 79 -29.77 -6.38 9.95
C ARG A 79 -29.01 -5.58 8.89
N GLY A 80 -29.43 -4.34 8.62
CA GLY A 80 -28.76 -3.45 7.67
C GLY A 80 -27.34 -3.09 8.10
N ILE A 81 -27.17 -2.67 9.35
CA ILE A 81 -25.86 -2.31 9.91
C ILE A 81 -24.95 -3.53 9.99
N ASN A 82 -25.46 -4.69 10.40
CA ASN A 82 -24.68 -5.91 10.45
C ASN A 82 -24.12 -6.30 9.08
N LYS A 83 -24.90 -6.14 8.00
CA LYS A 83 -24.42 -6.36 6.62
C LYS A 83 -23.28 -5.41 6.22
N GLU A 84 -23.34 -4.15 6.63
CA GLU A 84 -22.27 -3.18 6.37
C GLU A 84 -21.01 -3.48 7.19
N ILE A 85 -21.16 -3.89 8.46
CA ILE A 85 -20.05 -4.39 9.29
C ILE A 85 -19.40 -5.58 8.60
N ASP A 86 -20.19 -6.57 8.18
CA ASP A 86 -19.71 -7.76 7.48
C ASP A 86 -18.95 -7.41 6.20
N LYS A 87 -19.47 -6.49 5.38
CA LYS A 87 -18.79 -6.02 4.17
C LYS A 87 -17.41 -5.43 4.47
N ILE A 88 -17.31 -4.59 5.51
CA ILE A 88 -16.03 -3.98 5.91
C ILE A 88 -15.06 -5.06 6.41
N VAL A 89 -15.54 -5.99 7.24
CA VAL A 89 -14.72 -7.09 7.79
C VAL A 89 -14.25 -8.00 6.67
N ARG A 90 -15.15 -8.46 5.79
CA ARG A 90 -14.82 -9.33 4.65
C ARG A 90 -13.82 -8.66 3.72
N TYR A 91 -13.98 -7.38 3.39
CA TYR A 91 -12.98 -6.63 2.62
C TYR A 91 -11.60 -6.63 3.30
N ARG A 92 -11.53 -6.41 4.62
CA ARG A 92 -10.24 -6.41 5.34
C ARG A 92 -9.54 -7.77 5.31
N VAL A 93 -10.32 -8.85 5.27
CA VAL A 93 -9.83 -10.22 5.21
C VAL A 93 -9.41 -10.59 3.78
N CYS A 94 -10.30 -10.47 2.79
CA CYS A 94 -10.06 -10.95 1.43
C CYS A 94 -9.52 -9.91 0.44
N GLY A 95 -9.46 -8.63 0.82
CA GLY A 95 -8.93 -7.54 -0.01
C GLY A 95 -9.82 -7.10 -1.18
N VAL A 96 -10.99 -7.71 -1.39
CA VAL A 96 -11.90 -7.39 -2.52
C VAL A 96 -13.05 -6.51 -2.06
N SER A 97 -13.27 -5.37 -2.73
CA SER A 97 -14.31 -4.39 -2.37
C SER A 97 -15.71 -4.78 -2.82
N ASP A 98 -15.82 -5.54 -3.91
CA ASP A 98 -17.09 -6.00 -4.46
C ASP A 98 -17.75 -7.08 -3.58
N VAL A 99 -19.03 -6.87 -3.24
CA VAL A 99 -19.77 -7.71 -2.29
C VAL A 99 -20.10 -9.08 -2.89
N ALA A 100 -20.40 -9.15 -4.18
CA ALA A 100 -20.69 -10.43 -4.84
C ALA A 100 -19.45 -11.32 -4.84
N THR A 101 -18.29 -10.73 -5.13
CA THR A 101 -16.98 -11.41 -5.08
C THR A 101 -16.59 -11.82 -3.67
N GLN A 102 -16.81 -10.96 -2.67
CA GLN A 102 -16.63 -11.33 -1.26
C GLN A 102 -17.47 -12.57 -0.91
N ASN A 103 -18.75 -12.59 -1.26
CA ASN A 103 -19.61 -13.73 -0.98
C ASN A 103 -19.12 -15.02 -1.64
N LEU A 104 -18.63 -14.92 -2.87
CA LEU A 104 -18.11 -16.07 -3.60
C LEU A 104 -16.79 -16.58 -3.00
N ILE A 105 -15.87 -15.68 -2.63
CA ILE A 105 -14.61 -16.01 -1.95
C ILE A 105 -14.89 -16.74 -0.63
N PHE A 106 -15.77 -16.19 0.20
CA PHE A 106 -16.08 -16.78 1.50
C PHE A 106 -16.78 -18.13 1.34
N LYS A 107 -17.68 -18.28 0.37
CA LYS A 107 -18.31 -19.58 0.05
C LYS A 107 -17.30 -20.62 -0.46
N LEU A 108 -16.32 -20.21 -1.26
CA LEU A 108 -15.25 -21.09 -1.73
C LEU A 108 -14.32 -21.51 -0.59
N SER A 109 -13.97 -20.56 0.28
CA SER A 109 -13.09 -20.80 1.43
C SER A 109 -13.77 -21.68 2.48
N GLU A 110 -15.07 -21.54 2.68
CA GLU A 110 -15.84 -22.42 3.57
C GLU A 110 -15.84 -23.87 3.06
N LYS A 111 -16.03 -24.06 1.75
CA LYS A 111 -16.04 -25.39 1.11
C LYS A 111 -14.67 -26.07 1.08
N ASN A 112 -13.57 -25.31 1.08
CA ASN A 112 -12.20 -25.82 0.94
C ASN A 112 -11.31 -25.22 2.05
N SER A 113 -11.83 -25.25 3.28
CA SER A 113 -11.22 -24.53 4.42
C SER A 113 -9.84 -25.06 4.82
N ASP A 114 -9.52 -26.29 4.42
CA ASP A 114 -8.23 -26.96 4.54
C ASP A 114 -7.20 -26.49 3.50
N VAL A 115 -7.65 -25.98 2.36
CA VAL A 115 -6.79 -25.60 1.22
C VAL A 115 -6.64 -24.09 1.08
N ILE A 116 -7.74 -23.33 1.24
CA ILE A 116 -7.78 -21.92 0.87
C ILE A 116 -8.45 -21.08 1.95
N ALA A 117 -7.66 -20.25 2.62
CA ALA A 117 -8.17 -19.23 3.54
C ALA A 117 -8.65 -17.98 2.76
N PRO A 118 -9.67 -17.24 3.24
CA PRO A 118 -10.12 -16.01 2.58
C PRO A 118 -9.02 -14.94 2.47
N SER A 119 -8.01 -14.97 3.35
CA SER A 119 -6.84 -14.07 3.32
C SER A 119 -5.92 -14.30 2.12
N PHE A 120 -5.94 -15.48 1.50
CA PHE A 120 -5.19 -15.79 0.28
C PHE A 120 -5.52 -14.79 -0.82
N PHE A 121 -6.81 -14.51 -1.01
CA PHE A 121 -7.32 -13.63 -2.05
C PHE A 121 -6.88 -12.17 -1.87
N LYS A 122 -6.50 -11.76 -0.65
CA LYS A 122 -6.04 -10.39 -0.39
C LYS A 122 -4.75 -10.06 -1.12
N LYS A 123 -3.84 -11.03 -1.25
CA LYS A 123 -2.59 -10.85 -2.00
C LYS A 123 -2.83 -10.74 -3.51
N TYR A 124 -3.91 -11.34 -3.98
CA TYR A 124 -4.20 -11.54 -5.39
C TYR A 124 -5.44 -10.79 -5.89
N HIS A 125 -6.00 -9.90 -5.06
CA HIS A 125 -7.27 -9.22 -5.31
C HIS A 125 -7.30 -8.43 -6.62
N THR A 126 -6.14 -7.95 -7.08
CA THR A 126 -5.97 -7.26 -8.36
C THR A 126 -6.12 -8.19 -9.58
N TRP A 127 -5.94 -9.49 -9.39
CA TRP A 127 -5.99 -10.50 -10.45
C TRP A 127 -7.24 -11.37 -10.36
N ILE A 128 -8.14 -11.07 -9.45
CA ILE A 128 -9.38 -11.82 -9.27
C ILE A 128 -10.51 -11.11 -10.00
N GLY A 129 -11.21 -11.86 -10.87
CA GLY A 129 -12.44 -11.42 -11.52
C GLY A 129 -13.56 -12.42 -11.33
N ILE A 130 -14.78 -11.99 -11.65
CA ILE A 130 -15.94 -12.87 -11.80
C ILE A 130 -16.29 -12.95 -13.27
N GLU A 131 -16.40 -14.16 -13.80
CA GLU A 131 -17.01 -14.44 -15.09
C GLU A 131 -18.03 -15.56 -14.92
N ASN A 132 -19.27 -15.34 -15.37
CA ASN A 132 -20.39 -16.29 -15.27
C ASN A 132 -20.61 -16.86 -13.85
N GLY A 133 -20.41 -16.06 -12.81
CA GLY A 133 -20.58 -16.49 -11.42
C GLY A 133 -19.46 -17.41 -10.91
N VAL A 134 -18.35 -17.51 -11.61
CA VAL A 134 -17.15 -18.25 -11.20
C VAL A 134 -16.01 -17.28 -10.96
N LEU A 135 -15.20 -17.56 -9.93
CA LEU A 135 -13.99 -16.80 -9.65
C LEU A 135 -12.92 -17.21 -10.64
N ILE A 136 -12.40 -16.25 -11.38
CA ILE A 136 -11.32 -16.47 -12.33
C ILE A 136 -10.10 -15.64 -11.95
N PHE A 137 -8.92 -16.22 -12.18
CA PHE A 137 -7.66 -15.50 -12.10
C PHE A 137 -7.36 -14.86 -13.45
N LYS A 138 -7.52 -13.56 -13.55
CA LYS A 138 -7.16 -12.76 -14.72
C LYS A 138 -5.65 -12.55 -14.74
N GLN A 139 -4.93 -13.43 -15.44
CA GLN A 139 -3.54 -13.17 -15.85
C GLN A 139 -3.53 -12.14 -17.00
N GLY A 140 -3.80 -10.88 -16.66
CA GLY A 140 -3.75 -9.76 -17.60
C GLY A 140 -2.37 -9.08 -17.64
N ALA A 141 -2.24 -8.05 -18.47
CA ALA A 141 -1.01 -7.25 -18.56
C ALA A 141 -0.53 -6.70 -17.20
N MET A 142 -1.44 -6.38 -16.27
CA MET A 142 -1.09 -5.94 -14.92
C MET A 142 -0.31 -6.98 -14.11
N PHE A 143 -0.58 -8.28 -14.28
CA PHE A 143 0.20 -9.33 -13.61
C PHE A 143 1.67 -9.33 -14.06
N TRP A 144 1.88 -9.15 -15.37
CA TRP A 144 3.23 -9.04 -15.93
C TRP A 144 3.93 -7.76 -15.51
N ILE A 145 3.20 -6.64 -15.48
CA ILE A 145 3.73 -5.36 -14.99
C ILE A 145 4.17 -5.48 -13.53
N ASP A 146 3.32 -5.98 -12.64
CA ASP A 146 3.67 -6.17 -11.22
C ASP A 146 4.87 -7.11 -11.04
N SER A 147 4.94 -8.17 -11.83
CA SER A 147 6.07 -9.13 -11.82
C SER A 147 7.38 -8.47 -12.29
N VAL A 148 7.33 -7.66 -13.35
CA VAL A 148 8.48 -6.91 -13.86
C VAL A 148 8.93 -5.85 -12.86
N PHE A 149 8.01 -5.11 -12.25
CA PHE A 149 8.32 -4.13 -11.21
C PHE A 149 8.95 -4.80 -9.98
N PHE A 150 8.43 -5.96 -9.56
CA PHE A 150 9.00 -6.71 -8.45
C PHE A 150 10.44 -7.17 -8.76
N CYS A 151 10.67 -7.73 -9.95
CA CYS A 151 12.00 -8.12 -10.41
C CYS A 151 12.95 -6.91 -10.47
N PHE A 152 12.50 -5.79 -11.02
CA PHE A 152 13.31 -4.57 -11.15
C PHE A 152 13.65 -3.98 -9.78
N PHE A 153 12.68 -3.93 -8.86
CA PHE A 153 12.90 -3.47 -7.48
C PHE A 153 13.90 -4.36 -6.75
N LEU A 154 13.78 -5.68 -6.87
CA LEU A 154 14.72 -6.62 -6.26
C LEU A 154 16.12 -6.46 -6.84
N HIS A 155 16.24 -6.30 -8.16
CA HIS A 155 17.52 -6.06 -8.84
C HIS A 155 18.17 -4.75 -8.38
N PHE A 156 17.39 -3.68 -8.24
CA PHE A 156 17.87 -2.39 -7.75
C PHE A 156 18.39 -2.47 -6.31
N ASN A 157 17.69 -3.20 -5.42
CA ASN A 157 18.14 -3.41 -4.04
C ASN A 157 19.46 -4.21 -3.97
N ILE A 158 19.64 -5.21 -4.85
CA ILE A 158 20.89 -5.97 -4.93
C ILE A 158 22.05 -5.07 -5.39
N LEU A 159 21.83 -4.24 -6.42
CA LEU A 159 22.84 -3.29 -6.90
C LEU A 159 23.23 -2.27 -5.83
N LEU A 160 22.25 -1.75 -5.08
CA LEU A 160 22.48 -0.84 -3.97
C LEU A 160 23.33 -1.50 -2.88
N LEU A 161 23.04 -2.76 -2.53
CA LEU A 161 23.78 -3.51 -1.53
C LEU A 161 25.23 -3.76 -1.96
N HIS A 162 25.43 -4.10 -3.24
CA HIS A 162 26.76 -4.24 -3.83
C HIS A 162 27.54 -2.93 -3.80
N PHE A 163 26.91 -1.82 -4.18
CA PHE A 163 27.53 -0.50 -4.12
C PHE A 163 27.96 -0.16 -2.69
N CYS A 164 27.07 -0.35 -1.70
CA CYS A 164 27.40 -0.13 -0.29
C CYS A 164 28.57 -0.99 0.18
N PHE A 165 28.64 -2.26 -0.24
CA PHE A 165 29.76 -3.15 0.11
C PHE A 165 31.08 -2.66 -0.48
N TYR A 166 31.10 -2.27 -1.76
CA TYR A 166 32.29 -1.73 -2.41
C TYR A 166 32.75 -0.40 -1.79
N SER A 167 31.81 0.51 -1.47
CA SER A 167 32.12 1.76 -0.78
C SER A 167 32.66 1.53 0.63
N PHE A 168 32.19 0.52 1.33
CA PHE A 168 32.72 0.17 2.66
C PHE A 168 34.15 -0.38 2.59
N GLN A 169 34.43 -1.24 1.61
CA GLN A 169 35.78 -1.76 1.38
C GLN A 169 36.78 -0.67 0.98
N SER A 170 36.38 0.29 0.13
CA SER A 170 37.26 1.38 -0.26
C SER A 170 37.59 2.32 0.90
N ILE A 171 36.65 2.58 1.80
CA ILE A 171 36.88 3.36 3.03
C ILE A 171 37.86 2.63 3.97
N LEU A 172 37.73 1.30 4.09
CA LEU A 172 38.63 0.48 4.89
C LEU A 172 40.05 0.40 4.31
N ALA A 173 40.19 0.38 2.98
CA ALA A 173 41.49 0.35 2.30
C ALA A 173 42.24 1.69 2.33
N MET A 174 41.56 2.79 2.67
CA MET A 174 42.18 4.13 2.85
C MET A 174 42.61 4.42 4.30
N ARG A 175 42.39 3.50 5.24
CA ARG A 175 42.90 3.54 6.62
C ARG A 175 44.12 2.65 6.77
#